data_AF-A0A8T4PUC2-F1
#
_entry.id   AF-A0A8T4PUC2-F1
#
_cell.length_a   1.000
_cell.length_b   1.000
_cell.length_c   1.000
_cell.angle_alpha   90.00
_cell.angle_beta   90.00
_cell.angle_gamma   90.00
#
_symmetry.space_group_name_H-M   'P 1'
#
loop_
_entity.id
_entity.type
_entity.pdbx_description
1 polymer ?
#
loop_
_entity_poly.entity_id
_entity_poly.type
_entity_poly.pdbx_seq_one_letter_code
_entity_poly.pdbx_strand_id
1 'polypeptide(L)'
;MEESYLQAVEEFKRLDHLYYVTLKYTRTVDVIRATLERIISTHEHAVEALLKCLKQEKKVTEIPASPVARAQLLMQHLSDPRLVQFLELYLKLRAVMRQPYEKKEEYRRHVTMIVQFEGETLNIDIDKLKEYFDNTGELLRHVKQRVLECK
;
A
#
# COMPACT_ATOMS: atom_id res chain seq x y z
N MET A 1 5.31 8.99 -16.01
CA MET A 1 4.70 9.42 -14.73
C MET A 1 3.22 9.15 -14.77
N GLU A 2 2.49 9.75 -15.70
CA GLU A 2 1.05 9.54 -15.90
C GLU A 2 0.70 8.05 -16.08
N GLU A 3 1.48 7.31 -16.87
CA GLU A 3 1.32 5.86 -17.01
C GLU A 3 1.39 5.09 -15.68
N SER A 4 2.40 5.38 -14.83
CA SER A 4 2.54 4.72 -13.52
C SER A 4 1.42 5.10 -12.55
N TYR A 5 0.95 6.35 -12.62
CA TYR A 5 -0.23 6.77 -11.86
C TYR A 5 -1.50 6.04 -12.34
N LEU A 6 -1.69 5.90 -13.65
CA LEU A 6 -2.82 5.14 -14.21
C LEU A 6 -2.76 3.66 -13.79
N GLN A 7 -1.58 3.05 -13.77
CA GLN A 7 -1.40 1.70 -13.24
C GLN A 7 -1.79 1.60 -11.76
N ALA A 8 -1.41 2.59 -10.94
CA ALA A 8 -1.81 2.65 -9.53
C ALA A 8 -3.34 2.75 -9.38
N VAL A 9 -4.00 3.58 -10.21
CA VAL A 9 -5.46 3.72 -10.22
C VAL A 9 -6.14 2.41 -10.65
N GLU A 10 -5.62 1.71 -11.65
CA GLU A 10 -6.18 0.42 -12.10
C GLU A 10 -6.01 -0.68 -11.04
N GLU A 11 -4.86 -0.75 -10.36
CA GLU A 11 -4.68 -1.64 -9.21
C GLU A 11 -5.63 -1.29 -8.06
N PHE A 12 -5.88 -0.01 -7.81
CA PHE A 12 -6.83 0.41 -6.78
C PHE A 12 -8.27 0.07 -7.14
N LYS A 13 -8.69 0.16 -8.41
CA LYS A 13 -10.02 -0.34 -8.83
C LYS A 13 -10.16 -1.84 -8.60
N ARG A 14 -9.10 -2.61 -8.86
CA ARG A 14 -9.07 -4.06 -8.57
C ARG A 14 -9.14 -4.32 -7.06
N LEU A 15 -8.43 -3.53 -6.26
CA LEU A 15 -8.46 -3.57 -4.81
C LEU A 15 -9.85 -3.22 -4.27
N ASP A 16 -10.50 -2.18 -4.79
CA ASP A 16 -11.86 -1.76 -4.44
C ASP A 16 -12.85 -2.90 -4.66
N HIS A 17 -12.85 -3.48 -5.87
CA HIS A 17 -13.68 -4.64 -6.17
C HIS A 17 -13.41 -5.80 -5.22
N LEU A 18 -12.13 -6.16 -5.03
CA LEU A 18 -11.74 -7.24 -4.13
C LEU A 18 -12.21 -6.97 -2.70
N TYR A 19 -12.01 -5.76 -2.17
CA TYR A 19 -12.41 -5.36 -0.83
C TYR A 19 -13.94 -5.43 -0.64
N TYR A 20 -14.74 -4.93 -1.58
CA TYR A 20 -16.20 -5.00 -1.49
C TYR A 20 -16.74 -6.43 -1.59
N VAL A 21 -16.13 -7.28 -2.41
CA VAL A 21 -16.43 -8.72 -2.44
C VAL A 21 -16.00 -9.36 -1.11
N THR A 22 -14.87 -8.93 -0.57
CA THR A 22 -14.35 -9.39 0.72
C THR A 22 -15.33 -9.09 1.85
N LEU A 23 -15.93 -7.90 1.94
CA LEU A 23 -16.94 -7.57 2.96
C LEU A 23 -18.10 -8.57 3.04
N LYS A 24 -18.45 -9.20 1.91
CA LYS A 24 -19.55 -10.16 1.82
C LYS A 24 -19.11 -11.59 2.13
N TYR A 25 -17.85 -11.93 1.88
CA TYR A 25 -17.36 -13.31 1.84
C TYR A 25 -16.04 -13.55 2.59
N THR A 26 -15.55 -12.61 3.41
CA THR A 26 -14.34 -12.79 4.22
C THR A 26 -14.55 -13.97 5.15
N ARG A 27 -13.91 -15.07 4.79
CA ARG A 27 -14.00 -16.33 5.51
C ARG A 27 -12.65 -17.02 5.56
N THR A 28 -11.61 -16.47 4.95
CA THR A 28 -10.26 -17.05 5.01
C THR A 28 -9.21 -15.96 5.09
N VAL A 29 -8.10 -16.30 5.73
CA VAL A 29 -6.93 -15.40 5.79
C VAL A 29 -6.32 -15.19 4.41
N ASP A 30 -6.54 -16.11 3.47
CA ASP A 30 -6.02 -16.00 2.11
C ASP A 30 -6.61 -14.79 1.36
N VAL A 31 -7.89 -14.45 1.61
CA VAL A 31 -8.49 -13.22 1.06
C VAL A 31 -7.85 -11.98 1.69
N ILE A 32 -7.60 -11.98 3.01
CA ILE A 32 -6.90 -10.89 3.70
C ILE A 32 -5.53 -10.65 3.06
N ARG A 33 -4.76 -11.73 2.84
CA ARG A 33 -3.45 -11.66 2.19
C ARG A 33 -3.54 -11.12 0.76
N ALA A 34 -4.48 -11.61 -0.04
CA ALA A 34 -4.68 -11.12 -1.40
C ALA A 34 -5.01 -9.62 -1.42
N THR A 35 -5.83 -9.13 -0.48
CA THR A 35 -6.12 -7.69 -0.33
C THR A 35 -4.87 -6.91 0.04
N LEU A 36 -4.06 -7.39 1.00
CA LEU A 36 -2.80 -6.74 1.39
C LEU A 36 -1.79 -6.69 0.23
N GLU A 37 -1.67 -7.76 -0.56
CA GLU A 37 -0.80 -7.79 -1.75
C GLU A 37 -1.21 -6.72 -2.76
N ARG A 38 -2.50 -6.51 -2.96
CA ARG A 38 -3.03 -5.45 -3.85
C ARG A 38 -2.80 -4.05 -3.30
N ILE A 39 -2.94 -3.87 -1.99
CA ILE A 39 -2.57 -2.61 -1.31
C ILE A 39 -1.08 -2.30 -1.55
N ILE A 40 -0.19 -3.29 -1.34
CA ILE A 40 1.25 -3.14 -1.54
C ILE A 40 1.55 -2.79 -3.01
N SER A 41 0.96 -3.50 -3.97
CA SER A 41 1.14 -3.22 -5.39
C SER A 41 0.68 -1.81 -5.78
N THR A 42 -0.48 -1.37 -5.25
CA THR A 42 -0.96 0.00 -5.47
C THR A 42 0.03 1.04 -4.96
N HIS A 43 0.60 0.82 -3.77
CA HIS A 43 1.64 1.69 -3.22
C HIS A 43 2.91 1.66 -4.07
N GLU A 44 3.36 0.50 -4.56
CA GLU A 44 4.54 0.40 -5.45
C GLU A 44 4.41 1.31 -6.67
N HIS A 45 3.27 1.25 -7.37
CA HIS A 45 3.01 2.09 -8.54
C HIS A 45 2.89 3.58 -8.17
N ALA A 46 2.29 3.90 -7.02
CA ALA A 46 2.22 5.26 -6.51
C ALA A 46 3.61 5.85 -6.20
N VAL A 47 4.49 5.08 -5.53
CA VAL A 47 5.88 5.46 -5.26
C VAL A 47 6.63 5.70 -6.58
N GLU A 48 6.45 4.81 -7.56
CA GLU A 48 7.09 4.97 -8.86
C GLU A 48 6.62 6.23 -9.60
N ALA A 49 5.32 6.55 -9.54
CA ALA A 49 4.78 7.78 -10.11
C ALA A 49 5.40 9.03 -9.48
N LEU A 50 5.51 9.07 -8.15
CA LEU A 50 6.11 10.17 -7.40
C LEU A 50 7.62 10.32 -7.69
N LEU A 51 8.37 9.22 -7.76
CA LEU A 51 9.80 9.28 -8.12
C LEU A 51 10.02 9.77 -9.55
N LYS A 52 9.13 9.41 -10.49
CA LYS A 52 9.16 9.95 -11.85
C LYS A 52 8.90 11.47 -11.87
N CYS A 53 8.09 12.00 -10.94
CA CYS A 53 7.93 13.45 -10.73
C CYS A 53 9.24 14.09 -10.29
N LEU A 54 9.84 13.57 -9.23
CA LEU A 54 11.11 14.11 -8.71
C LEU A 54 12.25 14.05 -9.73
N LYS A 55 12.27 13.01 -10.58
CA LYS A 55 13.23 12.91 -11.68
C LYS A 55 13.02 13.99 -12.75
N GLN A 56 11.77 14.31 -13.11
CA GLN A 56 11.47 15.40 -14.04
C GLN A 56 11.81 16.77 -13.45
N GLU A 57 11.57 16.96 -12.15
CA GLU A 57 11.99 18.14 -11.39
C GLU A 57 13.52 18.20 -11.16
N LYS A 58 14.29 17.22 -11.66
CA LYS A 58 15.75 17.07 -11.49
C LYS A 58 16.21 16.99 -10.03
N LYS A 59 15.32 16.66 -9.09
CA LYS A 59 15.65 16.43 -7.68
C LYS A 59 16.34 15.09 -7.44
N VAL A 60 16.10 14.13 -8.35
CA VAL A 60 16.67 12.78 -8.31
C VAL A 60 17.26 12.44 -9.68
N THR A 61 18.47 11.89 -9.70
CA THR A 61 19.18 11.49 -10.92
C THR A 61 18.75 10.08 -11.38
N GLU A 62 18.71 9.14 -10.45
CA GLU A 62 18.44 7.73 -10.72
C GLU A 62 17.36 7.16 -9.81
N ILE A 63 16.54 6.26 -10.36
CA ILE A 63 15.49 5.55 -9.63
C ILE A 63 16.02 4.15 -9.30
N PRO A 64 16.15 3.77 -8.01
CA PRO A 64 16.65 2.46 -7.62
C PRO A 64 15.78 1.31 -8.16
N ALA A 65 16.39 0.14 -8.38
CA ALA A 65 15.65 -1.06 -8.78
C ALA A 65 14.81 -1.65 -7.64
N SER A 66 15.33 -1.62 -6.40
CA SER A 66 14.66 -2.20 -5.23
C SER A 66 13.47 -1.35 -4.78
N PRO A 67 12.26 -1.93 -4.61
CA PRO A 67 11.09 -1.21 -4.14
C PRO A 67 11.24 -0.57 -2.75
N VAL A 68 12.06 -1.15 -1.87
CA VAL A 68 12.36 -0.58 -0.55
C VAL A 68 13.25 0.65 -0.69
N ALA A 69 14.29 0.56 -1.53
CA ALA A 69 15.19 1.68 -1.80
C ALA A 69 14.45 2.84 -2.49
N ARG A 70 13.47 2.53 -3.36
CA ARG A 70 12.58 3.53 -3.96
C ARG A 70 11.80 4.32 -2.91
N ALA A 71 11.17 3.64 -1.95
CA ALA A 71 10.42 4.32 -0.90
C ALA A 71 11.34 5.15 0.02
N GLN A 72 12.50 4.61 0.41
CA GLN A 72 13.48 5.35 1.22
C GLN A 72 13.98 6.62 0.53
N LEU A 73 14.31 6.52 -0.77
CA LEU A 73 14.72 7.68 -1.57
C LEU A 73 13.59 8.72 -1.63
N LEU A 74 12.35 8.28 -1.85
CA LEU A 74 11.20 9.16 -1.88
C LEU A 74 10.99 9.88 -0.53
N MET A 75 11.11 9.18 0.60
CA MET A 75 10.99 9.78 1.94
C MET A 75 12.00 10.91 2.19
N GLN A 76 13.22 10.83 1.64
CA GLN A 76 14.24 11.88 1.79
C GLN A 76 13.88 13.18 1.08
N HIS A 77 13.00 13.13 0.08
CA HIS A 77 12.60 14.27 -0.74
C HIS A 77 11.17 14.74 -0.48
N LEU A 78 10.45 14.09 0.42
CA LEU A 78 9.09 14.46 0.80
C LEU A 78 9.09 15.38 2.02
N SER A 79 8.37 16.48 1.91
CA SER A 79 8.11 17.39 3.04
C SER A 79 6.75 17.17 3.67
N ASP A 80 5.83 16.50 2.98
CA ASP A 80 4.46 16.23 3.46
C ASP A 80 4.46 15.03 4.43
N PRO A 81 4.17 15.25 5.73
CA PRO A 81 4.13 14.18 6.72
C PRO A 81 3.10 13.09 6.39
N ARG A 82 2.00 13.42 5.70
CA ARG A 82 0.99 12.42 5.32
C ARG A 82 1.55 11.43 4.30
N LEU A 83 2.29 11.91 3.31
CA LEU A 83 2.95 11.03 2.33
C LEU A 83 3.99 10.14 3.00
N VAL A 84 4.73 10.66 3.98
CA VAL A 84 5.68 9.86 4.77
C VAL A 84 4.95 8.72 5.51
N GLN A 85 3.83 8.99 6.17
CA GLN A 85 3.02 7.97 6.84
C GLN A 85 2.53 6.86 5.89
N PHE A 86 2.11 7.22 4.66
CA PHE A 86 1.70 6.21 3.67
C PHE A 86 2.88 5.33 3.22
N LEU A 87 4.08 5.89 3.11
CA LEU A 87 5.29 5.12 2.78
C LEU A 87 5.72 4.20 3.93
N GLU A 88 5.61 4.66 5.18
CA GLU A 88 5.85 3.84 6.36
C GLU A 88 4.86 2.68 6.42
N LEU A 89 3.58 2.93 6.17
CA LEU A 89 2.56 1.89 6.07
C LEU A 89 2.93 0.87 4.98
N TYR A 90 3.30 1.32 3.79
CA TYR A 90 3.75 0.45 2.71
C TYR A 90 4.94 -0.44 3.11
N LEU A 91 5.99 0.14 3.70
CA LEU A 91 7.16 -0.60 4.16
C LEU A 91 6.79 -1.62 5.25
N LYS A 92 5.96 -1.21 6.21
CA LYS A 92 5.43 -2.09 7.26
C LYS A 92 4.66 -3.26 6.67
N LEU A 93 3.71 -3.02 5.77
CA LEU A 93 2.90 -4.08 5.15
C LEU A 93 3.77 -5.07 4.37
N ARG A 94 4.79 -4.60 3.64
CA ARG A 94 5.75 -5.48 2.97
C ARG A 94 6.52 -6.35 3.94
N ALA A 95 6.93 -5.81 5.07
CA ALA A 95 7.68 -6.54 6.08
C ALA A 95 6.78 -7.58 6.78
N VAL A 96 5.54 -7.21 7.11
CA VAL A 96 4.50 -8.08 7.68
C VAL A 96 4.18 -9.25 6.75
N MET A 97 4.02 -9.00 5.44
CA MET A 97 3.69 -10.05 4.47
C MET A 97 4.78 -11.12 4.27
N ARG A 98 6.00 -10.88 4.80
CA ARG A 98 7.10 -11.85 4.78
C ARG A 98 7.20 -12.69 6.05
N GLN A 99 6.49 -12.30 7.11
CA GLN A 99 6.52 -13.01 8.38
C GLN A 99 5.61 -14.25 8.34
N PRO A 100 5.91 -15.28 9.15
CA PRO A 100 4.92 -16.32 9.44
C PRO A 100 3.70 -15.71 10.13
N TYR A 101 2.54 -16.32 9.89
CA TYR A 101 1.28 -15.85 10.43
C TYR A 101 0.43 -17.01 10.90
N GLU A 102 -0.42 -16.73 11.88
CA GLU A 102 -1.46 -17.63 12.35
C GLU A 102 -2.81 -17.21 11.80
N LYS A 103 -3.72 -18.18 11.72
CA LYS A 103 -5.08 -18.00 11.23
C LYS A 103 -6.06 -18.18 12.40
N LYS A 104 -6.97 -17.23 12.59
CA LYS A 104 -7.99 -17.29 13.64
C LYS A 104 -9.39 -17.08 13.04
N GLU A 105 -10.37 -17.81 13.57
CA GLU A 105 -11.80 -17.72 13.18
C GLU A 105 -12.04 -17.83 11.66
N GLU A 106 -11.28 -18.70 10.96
CA GLU A 106 -11.62 -19.01 9.56
C GLU A 106 -13.04 -19.56 9.46
N TYR A 107 -13.67 -19.24 8.33
CA TYR A 107 -15.06 -19.52 7.97
C TYR A 107 -16.11 -18.83 8.85
N ARG A 108 -15.69 -17.85 9.66
CA ARG A 108 -16.55 -17.06 10.55
C ARG A 108 -16.35 -15.54 10.33
N ARG A 109 -17.24 -14.75 10.92
CA ARG A 109 -17.32 -13.28 10.74
C ARG A 109 -16.10 -12.49 11.24
N HIS A 110 -15.25 -13.10 12.06
CA HIS A 110 -14.12 -12.43 12.72
C HIS A 110 -12.78 -13.03 12.29
N VAL A 111 -12.68 -13.49 11.03
CA VAL A 111 -11.43 -14.01 10.50
C VAL A 111 -10.32 -12.99 10.69
N THR A 112 -9.23 -13.43 11.32
CA THR A 112 -8.11 -12.57 11.69
C THR A 112 -6.82 -13.25 11.28
N MET A 113 -5.97 -12.50 10.58
CA MET A 113 -4.57 -12.87 10.36
C MET A 113 -3.74 -12.32 11.51
N ILE A 114 -3.01 -13.19 12.21
CA ILE A 114 -2.18 -12.80 13.36
C ILE A 114 -0.72 -12.92 12.96
N VAL A 115 0.03 -11.82 13.09
CA VAL A 115 1.45 -11.77 12.71
C VAL A 115 2.26 -11.25 13.89
N GLN A 116 3.35 -11.92 14.24
CA GLN A 116 4.33 -11.38 15.17
C GLN A 116 5.29 -10.47 14.41
N PHE A 117 5.34 -9.19 14.76
CA PHE A 117 6.14 -8.18 14.08
C PHE A 117 6.72 -7.21 15.10
N GLU A 118 8.05 -7.03 15.10
CA GLU A 118 8.76 -6.10 16.00
C GLU A 118 8.48 -6.32 17.51
N GLY A 119 8.23 -7.56 17.91
CA GLY A 119 7.93 -7.91 19.31
C GLY A 119 6.46 -7.67 19.71
N GLU A 120 5.63 -7.21 18.76
CA GLU A 120 4.19 -7.00 18.94
C GLU A 120 3.36 -8.00 18.12
N THR A 121 2.17 -8.29 18.62
CA THR A 121 1.18 -9.10 17.88
C THR A 121 0.28 -8.18 17.06
N LEU A 122 0.41 -8.25 15.74
CA LEU A 122 -0.43 -7.52 14.81
C LEU A 122 -1.62 -8.40 14.37
N ASN A 123 -2.82 -7.98 14.76
CA ASN A 123 -4.08 -8.58 14.31
C ASN A 123 -4.62 -7.80 13.10
N ILE A 124 -4.75 -8.48 11.97
CA ILE A 124 -5.30 -7.92 10.74
C ILE A 124 -6.63 -8.64 10.46
N ASP A 125 -7.71 -7.94 10.78
CA ASP A 125 -9.09 -8.31 10.47
C ASP A 125 -9.64 -7.38 9.38
N ILE A 126 -10.95 -7.45 9.15
CA ILE A 126 -11.60 -6.63 8.13
C ILE A 126 -11.60 -5.13 8.44
N ASP A 127 -11.67 -4.76 9.73
CA ASP A 127 -11.66 -3.37 10.14
C ASP A 127 -10.27 -2.77 9.90
N LYS A 128 -9.22 -3.52 10.21
CA LYS A 128 -7.85 -3.12 9.89
C LYS A 128 -7.61 -3.05 8.38
N LEU A 129 -8.16 -3.99 7.60
CA LEU A 129 -8.11 -3.92 6.14
C LEU A 129 -8.81 -2.68 5.60
N LYS A 130 -9.95 -2.28 6.19
CA LYS A 130 -10.66 -1.05 5.84
C LYS A 130 -9.78 0.18 6.05
N GLU A 131 -9.10 0.28 7.19
CA GLU A 131 -8.17 1.38 7.46
C GLU A 131 -7.06 1.45 6.40
N TYR A 132 -6.46 0.31 6.04
CA TYR A 132 -5.43 0.27 5.00
C TYR A 132 -5.98 0.63 3.62
N PHE A 133 -7.19 0.18 3.30
CA PHE A 133 -7.89 0.53 2.05
C PHE A 133 -8.15 2.04 1.95
N ASP A 134 -8.73 2.64 2.99
CA ASP A 134 -9.05 4.06 3.06
C ASP A 134 -7.77 4.91 2.94
N ASN A 135 -6.70 4.53 3.65
CA ASN A 135 -5.37 5.16 3.56
C ASN A 135 -4.79 5.08 2.13
N THR A 136 -4.99 3.94 1.45
CA THR A 136 -4.53 3.78 0.05
C THR A 136 -5.28 4.72 -0.89
N GLY A 137 -6.59 4.90 -0.68
CA GLY A 137 -7.40 5.85 -1.45
C GLY A 137 -7.00 7.31 -1.19
N GLU A 138 -6.63 7.65 0.04
CA GLU A 138 -6.03 8.95 0.37
C GLU A 138 -4.69 9.16 -0.35
N LEU A 139 -3.77 8.19 -0.29
CA LEU A 139 -2.50 8.26 -0.99
C LEU A 139 -2.69 8.59 -2.48
N LEU A 140 -3.61 7.89 -3.17
CA LEU A 140 -3.84 8.16 -4.59
C LEU A 140 -4.36 9.57 -4.88
N ARG A 141 -5.15 10.16 -3.98
CA ARG A 141 -5.59 11.55 -4.11
C ARG A 141 -4.40 12.51 -4.03
N HIS A 142 -3.48 12.30 -3.08
CA HIS A 142 -2.26 13.10 -2.97
C HIS A 142 -1.33 12.92 -4.19
N VAL A 143 -1.14 11.68 -4.64
CA VAL A 143 -0.32 11.37 -5.82
C VAL A 143 -0.91 12.03 -7.07
N LYS A 144 -2.24 12.02 -7.24
CA LYS A 144 -2.91 12.69 -8.35
C LYS A 144 -2.59 14.18 -8.38
N GLN A 145 -2.73 14.87 -7.25
CA GLN A 145 -2.42 16.30 -7.15
C GLN A 145 -0.96 16.57 -7.53
N ARG A 146 -0.03 15.78 -6.97
CA ARG A 146 1.40 15.93 -7.26
C ARG A 146 1.75 15.68 -8.71
N VAL A 147 1.16 14.65 -9.33
CA VAL A 147 1.35 14.33 -10.75
C VAL A 147 0.81 15.44 -11.65
N LEU A 148 -0.28 16.11 -11.28
CA LEU A 148 -0.82 17.25 -12.02
C LEU A 148 0.07 18.50 -11.89
N GLU A 149 0.68 18.74 -10.73
CA GLU A 149 1.62 19.85 -10.51
C GLU A 149 2.94 19.70 -11.27
N CYS A 150 3.33 18.46 -11.58
CA CYS A 150 4.58 18.15 -12.27
C CYS A 150 4.45 18.07 -13.80
N LYS A 151 3.23 18.22 -14.34
CA LYS A 151 2.99 18.37 -15.79
C LYS A 151 3.44 19.75 -16.26
#